data_AF-A0A7C7QJJ6-F1
#
_entry.id   AF-A0A7C7QJJ6-F1
#
_cell.length_a   1.000
_cell.length_b   1.000
_cell.length_c   1.000
_cell.angle_alpha   90.00
_cell.angle_beta   90.00
_cell.angle_gamma   90.00
#
_symmetry.space_group_name_H-M   'P 1'
#
loop_
_entity.id
_entity.type
_entity.pdbx_description
1 polymer ?
#
loop_
_entity_poly.entity_id
_entity_poly.type
_entity_poly.pdbx_seq_one_letter_code
_entity_poly.pdbx_strand_id
1 'polypeptide(L)'
;MTIYRYFKAGRKAKTKGLRLDRDSILKAISQRMLKDYNLATAMEKLKWEGLLDLQEERIDGLGRMLKQIRELKADLLKTYNLNHVLDKTKDYIRSVCEDELETIRPQTAEDIHLEQDGNILQPLEDRIKELYDKLETDFPKNLVRVVQKIIRIFPERSVGKEKLFHICEDLWRKTSGLDIIVQEGYTIDYQELIIALAELKNIIEASNDEIRAGFVSLMARYSHVFNFERGLKDWIEKIQKKRAALRLLLLSLSYPVRIGLEGFVGFSSEMDHLAQSLQELWVTLDKISPHPSNIKGYHFSGKRILDLDSAFVLAEKIYKLEQLEGAILRANLQGNLSDINTDLLREILGELAESSIQKLSQMVDVLIEEGYLTETEGRYRLTSKALRRIGELALSDIFSNFHWSRSNSLATRKNRSVHFTGGIKEYEYGDVLNLHLSSTLFNALRRNPTNHPPVSINPLDFEVYEPEH
;
A
#
# COMPACT_ATOMS: atom_id res chain seq x y z
N MET A 1 -0.66 8.73 27.09
CA MET A 1 0.74 8.38 26.78
C MET A 1 0.88 6.90 27.04
N THR A 2 0.72 6.07 26.01
CA THR A 2 0.63 4.61 26.16
C THR A 2 1.83 4.01 25.43
N ILE A 3 2.82 3.58 26.21
CA ILE A 3 4.09 3.06 25.71
C ILE A 3 3.87 1.60 25.30
N TYR A 4 3.87 1.33 24.00
CA TYR A 4 3.93 -0.03 23.49
C TYR A 4 5.36 -0.56 23.67
N ARG A 5 5.50 -1.61 24.47
CA ARG A 5 6.77 -2.26 24.79
C ARG A 5 7.14 -3.19 23.63
N TYR A 6 8.05 -2.75 22.76
CA TYR A 6 8.60 -3.59 21.69
C TYR A 6 9.51 -4.68 22.29
N PHE A 7 9.20 -5.94 22.01
CA PHE A 7 10.10 -7.07 22.26
C PHE A 7 11.23 -7.01 21.22
N LYS A 8 12.45 -6.73 21.67
CA LYS A 8 13.65 -6.69 20.82
C LYS A 8 14.19 -8.12 20.70
N ALA A 9 13.83 -8.82 19.62
CA ALA A 9 14.45 -10.11 19.30
C ALA A 9 15.92 -9.89 18.90
N GLY A 10 16.82 -10.66 19.54
CA GLY A 10 18.25 -10.54 19.37
C GLY A 10 18.72 -10.87 17.95
N ARG A 11 19.63 -10.04 17.43
CA ARG A 11 20.45 -10.31 16.24
C ARG A 11 21.25 -11.59 16.43
N LYS A 12 20.75 -12.74 15.97
CA LYS A 12 21.52 -13.95 15.58
C LYS A 12 20.59 -15.04 15.03
N ALA A 13 20.02 -14.81 13.85
CA ALA A 13 19.40 -15.87 13.05
C ALA A 13 19.48 -15.51 11.56
N LYS A 14 20.70 -15.32 11.04
CA LYS A 14 20.89 -15.32 9.59
C LYS A 14 20.80 -16.78 9.10
N THR A 15 19.93 -16.98 8.11
CA THR A 15 19.84 -18.09 7.14
C THR A 15 19.29 -19.48 7.53
N LYS A 16 18.65 -19.67 8.70
CA LYS A 16 17.93 -20.94 9.00
C LYS A 16 16.42 -20.83 9.28
N GLY A 17 15.84 -19.63 9.34
CA GLY A 17 14.44 -19.39 9.73
C GLY A 17 13.42 -19.20 8.60
N LEU A 18 13.74 -19.58 7.36
CA LEU A 18 12.90 -19.32 6.18
C LEU A 18 11.99 -20.48 5.77
N ARG A 19 12.16 -21.68 6.35
CA ARG A 19 11.31 -22.82 5.99
C ARG A 19 10.16 -22.95 6.97
N LEU A 20 8.96 -22.65 6.47
CA LEU A 20 7.70 -23.04 7.07
C LEU A 20 7.71 -24.52 7.45
N ASP A 21 7.20 -24.84 8.63
CA ASP A 21 6.97 -26.23 8.99
C ASP A 21 5.82 -26.85 8.17
N ARG A 22 6.14 -27.96 7.50
CA ARG A 22 5.23 -28.66 6.58
C ARG A 22 4.03 -29.28 7.31
N ASP A 23 4.24 -29.81 8.51
CA ASP A 23 3.17 -30.45 9.29
C ASP A 23 2.19 -29.40 9.81
N SER A 24 2.68 -28.21 10.16
CA SER A 24 1.88 -27.04 10.52
C SER A 24 0.96 -26.61 9.38
N ILE A 25 1.48 -26.51 8.15
CA ILE A 25 0.68 -26.17 6.97
C ILE A 25 -0.39 -27.24 6.74
N LEU A 26 0.01 -28.52 6.72
CA LEU A 26 -0.89 -29.64 6.46
C LEU A 26 -2.03 -29.72 7.48
N LYS A 27 -1.72 -29.51 8.77
CA LYS A 27 -2.68 -29.45 9.87
C LYS A 27 -3.64 -28.26 9.72
N ALA A 28 -3.12 -27.10 9.38
CA ALA A 28 -3.93 -25.90 9.19
C ALA A 28 -4.89 -26.01 7.99
N ILE A 29 -4.48 -26.72 6.93
CA ILE A 29 -5.34 -27.05 5.79
C ILE A 29 -6.40 -28.07 6.19
N SER A 30 -6.02 -29.15 6.91
CA SER A 30 -6.95 -30.22 7.26
C SER A 30 -8.09 -29.74 8.16
N GLN A 31 -7.79 -28.90 9.16
CA GLN A 31 -8.79 -28.29 10.04
C GLN A 31 -9.83 -27.46 9.25
N ARG A 32 -9.42 -26.84 8.13
CA ARG A 32 -10.32 -26.07 7.26
C ARG A 32 -11.08 -26.95 6.28
N MET A 33 -10.44 -28.00 5.74
CA MET A 33 -11.09 -28.98 4.88
C MET A 33 -12.18 -29.77 5.60
N LEU A 34 -12.03 -30.05 6.90
CA LEU A 34 -13.06 -30.70 7.72
C LEU A 34 -14.36 -29.87 7.81
N LYS A 35 -14.31 -28.56 7.53
CA LYS A 35 -15.48 -27.68 7.52
C LYS A 35 -16.18 -27.62 6.17
N ASP A 36 -15.43 -27.50 5.06
CA ASP A 36 -15.99 -27.16 3.73
C ASP A 36 -15.63 -28.15 2.60
N TYR A 37 -15.03 -29.30 2.91
CA TYR A 37 -14.70 -30.42 2.00
C TYR A 37 -13.86 -30.10 0.73
N ASN A 38 -13.40 -28.86 0.51
CA ASN A 38 -12.61 -28.47 -0.67
C ASN A 38 -11.22 -27.91 -0.30
N LEU A 39 -10.18 -28.49 -0.90
CA LEU A 39 -8.78 -28.08 -0.73
C LEU A 39 -8.52 -26.64 -1.21
N ALA A 40 -9.07 -26.25 -2.36
CA ALA A 40 -8.84 -24.91 -2.92
C ALA A 40 -9.35 -23.82 -1.96
N THR A 41 -10.58 -24.00 -1.48
CA THR A 41 -11.21 -23.08 -0.53
C THR A 41 -10.50 -23.08 0.82
N ALA A 42 -10.00 -24.23 1.27
CA ALA A 42 -9.19 -24.32 2.49
C ALA A 42 -7.86 -23.56 2.36
N MET A 43 -7.18 -23.65 1.20
CA MET A 43 -5.96 -22.91 0.90
C MET A 43 -6.20 -21.40 0.83
N GLU A 44 -7.28 -20.97 0.17
CA GLU A 44 -7.68 -19.56 0.12
C GLU A 44 -7.95 -19.00 1.52
N LYS A 45 -8.75 -19.71 2.34
CA LYS A 45 -9.02 -19.33 3.73
C LYS A 45 -7.75 -19.28 4.56
N LEU A 46 -6.83 -20.24 4.38
CA LEU A 46 -5.55 -20.24 5.07
C LEU A 46 -4.70 -19.04 4.68
N LYS A 47 -4.62 -18.69 3.38
CA LYS A 47 -3.92 -17.50 2.92
C LYS A 47 -4.53 -16.21 3.47
N TRP A 48 -5.86 -16.18 3.60
CA TRP A 48 -6.59 -15.03 4.12
C TRP A 48 -6.42 -14.82 5.64
N GLU A 49 -6.54 -15.89 6.42
CA GLU A 49 -6.49 -15.84 7.88
C GLU A 49 -5.05 -15.87 8.42
N GLY A 50 -4.13 -16.49 7.69
CA GLY A 50 -2.77 -16.78 8.12
C GLY A 50 -2.69 -18.08 8.92
N LEU A 51 -1.51 -18.32 9.50
CA LEU A 51 -1.26 -19.46 10.38
C LEU A 51 -0.38 -19.09 11.57
N LEU A 52 -0.40 -19.96 12.56
CA LEU A 52 0.59 -20.03 13.62
C LEU A 52 1.50 -21.22 13.31
N ASP A 53 2.79 -20.95 13.17
CA ASP A 53 3.80 -22.00 13.05
C ASP A 53 3.95 -22.72 14.40
N LEU A 54 4.35 -23.99 14.40
CA LEU A 54 4.65 -24.78 15.61
C LEU A 54 5.79 -24.17 16.45
N GLN A 55 6.59 -23.29 15.84
CA GLN A 55 7.65 -22.51 16.48
C GLN A 55 7.14 -21.20 17.11
N GLU A 56 5.82 -21.03 17.22
CA GLU A 56 5.13 -19.81 17.68
C GLU A 56 5.36 -18.57 16.80
N GLU A 57 5.96 -18.73 15.62
CA GLU A 57 6.05 -17.65 14.64
C GLU A 57 4.67 -17.44 13.98
N ARG A 58 4.04 -16.30 14.28
CA ARG A 58 2.78 -15.92 13.65
C ARG A 58 3.02 -15.42 12.23
N ILE A 59 2.33 -16.04 11.28
CA ILE A 59 2.31 -15.62 9.88
C ILE A 59 1.01 -14.91 9.64
N ASP A 60 1.12 -13.61 9.34
CA ASP A 60 -0.06 -12.78 9.13
C ASP A 60 -0.71 -13.12 7.79
N GLY A 61 -2.02 -13.35 7.82
CA GLY A 61 -2.82 -13.56 6.60
C GLY A 61 -3.12 -12.25 5.88
N LEU A 62 -3.52 -12.38 4.61
CA LEU A 62 -3.93 -11.26 3.76
C LEU A 62 -5.01 -10.40 4.40
N GLY A 63 -5.98 -11.02 5.10
CA GLY A 63 -7.07 -10.32 5.76
C GLY A 63 -6.59 -9.40 6.89
N ARG A 64 -5.55 -9.80 7.63
CA ARG A 64 -4.96 -8.96 8.68
C ARG A 64 -4.19 -7.80 8.08
N MET A 65 -3.40 -8.03 7.04
CA MET A 65 -2.67 -6.98 6.34
C MET A 65 -3.62 -5.96 5.72
N LEU A 66 -4.69 -6.43 5.08
CA LEU A 66 -5.75 -5.58 4.54
C LEU A 66 -6.42 -4.73 5.64
N LYS A 67 -6.70 -5.33 6.79
CA LYS A 67 -7.25 -4.60 7.94
C LYS A 67 -6.30 -3.50 8.40
N GLN A 68 -5.00 -3.79 8.55
CA GLN A 68 -3.99 -2.80 8.93
C GLN A 68 -3.88 -1.67 7.91
N ILE A 69 -3.87 -1.98 6.60
CA ILE A 69 -3.84 -0.97 5.53
C ILE A 69 -5.06 -0.03 5.62
N ARG A 70 -6.25 -0.60 5.84
CA ARG A 70 -7.49 0.17 6.00
C ARG A 70 -7.49 1.03 7.25
N GLU A 71 -6.98 0.51 8.36
CA GLU A 71 -6.80 1.26 9.62
C GLU A 71 -5.85 2.43 9.43
N LEU A 72 -4.66 2.20 8.85
CA LEU A 72 -3.69 3.25 8.52
C LEU A 72 -4.31 4.32 7.62
N LYS A 73 -5.04 3.92 6.57
CA LYS A 73 -5.75 4.87 5.69
C LYS A 73 -6.78 5.69 6.48
N ALA A 74 -7.62 5.04 7.28
CA ALA A 74 -8.64 5.72 8.07
C ALA A 74 -8.02 6.71 9.08
N ASP A 75 -6.90 6.35 9.70
CA ASP A 75 -6.18 7.20 10.64
C ASP A 75 -5.62 8.46 9.96
N LEU A 76 -5.06 8.32 8.75
CA LEU A 76 -4.61 9.46 7.95
C LEU A 76 -5.78 10.41 7.63
N LEU A 77 -6.92 9.87 7.18
CA LEU A 77 -8.12 10.67 6.84
C LEU A 77 -8.73 11.38 8.06
N LYS A 78 -8.63 10.77 9.24
CA LYS A 78 -9.12 11.35 10.51
C LYS A 78 -8.15 12.33 11.16
N THR A 79 -6.87 12.26 10.83
CA THR A 79 -5.85 13.12 11.44
C THR A 79 -5.74 14.46 10.71
N TYR A 80 -5.71 14.41 9.38
CA TYR A 80 -5.40 15.56 8.52
C TYR A 80 -6.65 16.22 7.92
N ASN A 81 -6.51 17.48 7.54
CA ASN A 81 -7.52 18.30 6.91
C ASN A 81 -6.98 18.97 5.64
N LEU A 82 -7.70 18.83 4.53
CA LEU A 82 -7.32 19.41 3.23
C LEU A 82 -8.11 20.68 2.84
N ASN A 83 -9.05 21.14 3.66
CA ASN A 83 -9.87 22.31 3.32
C ASN A 83 -9.07 23.62 3.38
N HIS A 84 -8.06 23.65 4.24
CA HIS A 84 -7.23 24.81 4.58
C HIS A 84 -5.84 24.78 3.90
N VAL A 85 -5.71 24.01 2.81
CA VAL A 85 -4.42 23.75 2.15
C VAL A 85 -3.78 25.02 1.57
N LEU A 86 -4.61 25.99 1.21
CA LEU A 86 -4.18 27.26 0.63
C LEU A 86 -4.06 28.39 1.66
N ASP A 87 -4.31 28.13 2.94
CA ASP A 87 -4.31 29.19 3.98
C ASP A 87 -2.93 29.85 4.09
N LYS A 88 -1.83 29.06 4.04
CA LYS A 88 -0.48 29.63 3.99
C LYS A 88 -0.28 30.54 2.78
N THR A 89 -0.85 30.18 1.63
CA THR A 89 -0.77 31.01 0.43
C THR A 89 -1.60 32.28 0.58
N LYS A 90 -2.76 32.20 1.24
CA LYS A 90 -3.57 33.38 1.59
C LYS A 90 -2.77 34.36 2.46
N ASP A 91 -2.12 33.84 3.50
CA ASP A 91 -1.34 34.64 4.45
C ASP A 91 -0.11 35.26 3.75
N TYR A 92 0.53 34.53 2.85
CA TYR A 92 1.66 35.06 2.08
C TYR A 92 1.23 36.12 1.06
N ILE A 93 0.09 35.95 0.39
CA ILE A 93 -0.48 37.01 -0.48
C ILE A 93 -0.78 38.26 0.34
N ARG A 94 -1.30 38.10 1.56
CA ARG A 94 -1.54 39.21 2.50
C ARG A 94 -0.22 39.94 2.81
N SER A 95 0.82 39.23 3.23
CA SER A 95 2.09 39.86 3.58
C SER A 95 2.72 40.57 2.39
N VAL A 96 2.67 40.00 1.18
CA VAL A 96 3.20 40.65 -0.03
C VAL A 96 2.44 41.93 -0.35
N CYS A 97 1.12 41.95 -0.19
CA CYS A 97 0.34 43.17 -0.41
C CYS A 97 0.65 44.24 0.65
N GLU A 98 0.80 43.85 1.92
CA GLU A 98 1.17 44.75 3.01
C GLU A 98 2.57 45.36 2.78
N ASP A 99 3.57 44.54 2.44
CA ASP A 99 4.95 44.97 2.16
C ASP A 99 5.00 45.99 1.00
N GLU A 100 4.24 45.76 -0.07
CA GLU A 100 4.19 46.70 -1.21
C GLU A 100 3.48 48.00 -0.86
N LEU A 101 2.39 47.94 -0.10
CA LEU A 101 1.73 49.15 0.40
C LEU A 101 2.68 49.98 1.28
N GLU A 102 3.48 49.33 2.13
CA GLU A 102 4.51 49.98 2.93
C GLU A 102 5.65 50.56 2.09
N THR A 103 6.01 49.95 0.97
CA THR A 103 7.07 50.41 0.06
C THR A 103 6.61 51.59 -0.81
N ILE A 104 5.34 51.62 -1.21
CA ILE A 104 4.75 52.70 -2.01
C ILE A 104 4.57 53.98 -1.18
N ARG A 105 4.27 53.86 0.12
CA ARG A 105 4.10 55.00 1.05
C ARG A 105 5.27 56.01 1.04
N PRO A 106 6.56 55.61 1.20
CA PRO A 106 7.69 56.53 1.22
C PRO A 106 8.12 57.02 -0.16
N GLN A 107 8.05 56.19 -1.21
CA GLN A 107 8.45 56.60 -2.58
C GLN A 107 7.60 57.76 -3.09
N THR A 108 6.31 57.74 -2.76
CA THR A 108 5.40 58.83 -3.11
C THR A 108 5.60 60.06 -2.22
N ALA A 109 6.11 59.91 -0.98
CA ALA A 109 6.35 61.03 -0.08
C ALA A 109 7.61 61.86 -0.46
N GLU A 110 8.62 61.24 -1.08
CA GLU A 110 9.79 61.95 -1.63
C GLU A 110 9.48 62.68 -2.94
N ASP A 111 8.53 62.19 -3.74
CA ASP A 111 8.05 62.87 -4.96
C ASP A 111 7.07 64.04 -4.67
N ILE A 112 6.46 64.10 -3.47
CA ILE A 112 5.52 65.16 -3.06
C ILE A 112 6.27 66.32 -2.35
N HIS A 113 7.17 66.97 -3.08
CA HIS A 113 7.55 68.36 -2.78
C HIS A 113 6.97 69.39 -3.76
N LEU A 114 6.01 68.97 -4.59
CA LEU A 114 5.19 69.89 -5.38
C LEU A 114 3.71 69.51 -5.24
N GLU A 115 2.98 70.44 -4.62
CA GLU A 115 1.52 70.64 -4.71
C GLU A 115 0.57 69.70 -3.94
N GLN A 116 0.03 70.26 -2.85
CA GLN A 116 -1.32 70.20 -2.24
C GLN A 116 -2.39 69.12 -2.56
N ASP A 117 -2.10 68.00 -3.22
CA ASP A 117 -3.07 66.90 -3.38
C ASP A 117 -2.58 65.61 -2.72
N GLY A 118 -2.61 65.59 -1.38
CA GLY A 118 -2.36 64.39 -0.56
C GLY A 118 -3.44 63.30 -0.67
N ASN A 119 -4.15 63.18 -1.80
CA ASN A 119 -5.42 62.47 -1.92
C ASN A 119 -5.44 61.32 -2.94
N ILE A 120 -4.31 60.98 -3.57
CA ILE A 120 -4.21 59.88 -4.57
C ILE A 120 -3.82 58.54 -3.92
N LEU A 121 -3.19 58.57 -2.74
CA LEU A 121 -2.74 57.40 -2.01
C LEU A 121 -3.87 56.67 -1.26
N GLN A 122 -4.80 57.41 -0.63
CA GLN A 122 -5.96 56.82 0.06
C GLN A 122 -6.85 55.97 -0.87
N PRO A 123 -7.20 56.41 -2.10
CA PRO A 123 -7.97 55.60 -3.05
C PRO A 123 -7.31 54.28 -3.48
N LEU A 124 -5.98 54.21 -3.49
CA LEU A 124 -5.24 53.00 -3.88
C LEU A 124 -5.20 51.99 -2.73
N GLU A 125 -4.88 52.46 -1.52
CA GLU A 125 -4.93 51.63 -0.31
C GLU A 125 -6.34 51.08 -0.07
N ASP A 126 -7.36 51.93 -0.22
CA ASP A 126 -8.75 51.53 -0.02
C ASP A 126 -9.21 50.52 -1.09
N ARG A 127 -8.77 50.66 -2.35
CA ARG A 127 -9.02 49.66 -3.41
C ARG A 127 -8.34 48.32 -3.14
N ILE A 128 -7.10 48.32 -2.65
CA ILE A 128 -6.38 47.08 -2.34
C ILE A 128 -7.01 46.41 -1.12
N LYS A 129 -7.37 47.17 -0.07
CA LYS A 129 -8.11 46.66 1.09
C LYS A 129 -9.48 46.10 0.69
N GLU A 130 -10.23 46.78 -0.17
CA GLU A 130 -11.53 46.29 -0.67
C GLU A 130 -11.38 44.98 -1.47
N LEU A 131 -10.34 44.86 -2.29
CA LEU A 131 -10.04 43.61 -3.00
C LEU A 131 -9.60 42.50 -2.04
N TYR A 132 -8.89 42.85 -0.98
CA TYR A 132 -8.51 41.91 0.07
C TYR A 132 -9.71 41.41 0.88
N ASP A 133 -10.62 42.29 1.29
CA ASP A 133 -11.85 41.91 1.99
C ASP A 133 -12.72 40.98 1.13
N LYS A 134 -12.74 41.21 -0.19
CA LYS A 134 -13.36 40.30 -1.16
C LYS A 134 -12.63 38.96 -1.26
N LEU A 135 -11.30 38.95 -1.18
CA LEU A 135 -10.52 37.71 -1.11
C LEU A 135 -10.84 36.93 0.17
N GLU A 136 -10.97 37.60 1.31
CA GLU A 136 -11.25 36.98 2.60
C GLU A 136 -12.66 36.37 2.67
N THR A 137 -13.64 37.02 2.05
CA THR A 137 -15.05 36.58 2.03
C THR A 137 -15.27 35.36 1.12
N ASP A 138 -14.64 35.33 -0.06
CA ASP A 138 -14.84 34.28 -1.08
C ASP A 138 -13.61 33.36 -1.26
N PHE A 139 -12.70 33.32 -0.28
CA PHE A 139 -11.53 32.44 -0.34
C PHE A 139 -11.96 30.97 -0.37
N PRO A 140 -11.33 30.09 -1.17
CA PRO A 140 -10.31 30.32 -2.22
C PRO A 140 -10.90 30.44 -3.65
N LYS A 141 -12.22 30.47 -3.83
CA LYS A 141 -12.88 30.40 -5.15
C LYS A 141 -12.45 31.51 -6.11
N ASN A 142 -12.18 32.70 -5.57
CA ASN A 142 -11.83 33.88 -6.35
C ASN A 142 -10.32 34.22 -6.31
N LEU A 143 -9.48 33.32 -5.78
CA LEU A 143 -8.04 33.53 -5.60
C LEU A 143 -7.40 34.16 -6.85
N VAL A 144 -7.44 33.45 -7.97
CA VAL A 144 -6.72 33.86 -9.19
C VAL A 144 -7.27 35.16 -9.77
N ARG A 145 -8.60 35.33 -9.77
CA ARG A 145 -9.25 36.55 -10.27
C ARG A 145 -8.90 37.80 -9.44
N VAL A 146 -8.80 37.64 -8.12
CA VAL A 146 -8.43 38.75 -7.24
C VAL A 146 -6.95 39.07 -7.40
N VAL A 147 -6.09 38.06 -7.44
CA VAL A 147 -4.64 38.27 -7.68
C VAL A 147 -4.39 38.95 -9.02
N GLN A 148 -5.08 38.57 -10.10
CA GLN A 148 -5.00 39.27 -11.39
C GLN A 148 -5.39 40.76 -11.28
N LYS A 149 -6.43 41.09 -10.52
CA LYS A 149 -6.83 42.49 -10.31
C LYS A 149 -5.77 43.25 -9.51
N ILE A 150 -5.16 42.62 -8.51
CA ILE A 150 -4.10 43.20 -7.70
C ILE A 150 -2.84 43.45 -8.56
N ILE A 151 -2.42 42.45 -9.35
CA ILE A 151 -1.29 42.56 -10.29
C ILE A 151 -1.46 43.72 -11.28
N ARG A 152 -2.70 44.00 -11.74
CA ARG A 152 -3.01 45.13 -12.63
C ARG A 152 -2.94 46.50 -11.95
N ILE A 153 -3.09 46.54 -10.63
CA ILE A 153 -3.06 47.79 -9.85
C ILE A 153 -1.63 48.15 -9.44
N PHE A 154 -0.78 47.15 -9.21
CA PHE A 154 0.60 47.38 -8.83
C PHE A 154 1.46 47.97 -9.98
N PRO A 155 2.45 48.83 -9.67
CA PRO A 155 3.39 49.35 -10.65
C PRO A 155 4.15 48.25 -11.41
N GLU A 156 4.49 48.48 -12.68
CA GLU A 156 5.21 47.54 -13.55
C GLU A 156 6.56 47.06 -12.98
N ARG A 157 7.23 47.86 -12.14
CA ARG A 157 8.53 47.52 -11.51
C ARG A 157 8.43 47.12 -10.03
N SER A 158 7.24 46.76 -9.55
CA SER A 158 7.05 46.37 -8.15
C SER A 158 7.52 44.95 -7.89
N VAL A 159 8.25 44.75 -6.79
CA VAL A 159 8.76 43.44 -6.36
C VAL A 159 7.59 42.51 -6.00
N GLY A 160 6.49 43.05 -5.49
CA GLY A 160 5.30 42.31 -5.13
C GLY A 160 4.52 41.78 -6.32
N LYS A 161 4.55 42.46 -7.48
CA LYS A 161 3.98 41.93 -8.72
C LYS A 161 4.68 40.64 -9.13
N GLU A 162 6.02 40.63 -9.10
CA GLU A 162 6.83 39.44 -9.37
C GLU A 162 6.57 38.33 -8.34
N LYS A 163 6.55 38.66 -7.04
CA LYS A 163 6.25 37.69 -5.98
C LYS A 163 4.86 37.06 -6.14
N LEU A 164 3.82 37.85 -6.44
CA LEU A 164 2.46 37.34 -6.65
C LEU A 164 2.38 36.46 -7.90
N PHE A 165 3.06 36.85 -8.97
CA PHE A 165 3.14 36.03 -10.18
C PHE A 165 3.80 34.68 -9.89
N HIS A 166 4.95 34.66 -9.22
CA HIS A 166 5.66 33.43 -8.86
C HIS A 166 4.83 32.49 -7.97
N ILE A 167 4.05 33.00 -7.01
CA ILE A 167 3.15 32.16 -6.21
C ILE A 167 2.09 31.48 -7.08
N CYS A 168 1.47 32.24 -7.98
CA CYS A 168 0.45 31.71 -8.88
C CYS A 168 1.05 30.69 -9.84
N GLU A 169 2.23 30.98 -10.37
CA GLU A 169 3.01 30.06 -11.17
C GLU A 169 3.32 28.78 -10.40
N ASP A 170 3.86 28.86 -9.17
CA ASP A 170 4.19 27.69 -8.34
C ASP A 170 2.96 26.84 -8.03
N LEU A 171 1.84 27.47 -7.66
CA LEU A 171 0.60 26.74 -7.43
C LEU A 171 0.12 26.01 -8.70
N TRP A 172 0.22 26.67 -9.85
CA TRP A 172 -0.15 26.06 -11.12
C TRP A 172 0.82 24.93 -11.51
N ARG A 173 2.14 25.09 -11.33
CA ARG A 173 3.16 24.06 -11.62
C ARG A 173 2.92 22.79 -10.78
N LYS A 174 2.59 22.96 -9.50
CA LYS A 174 2.23 21.87 -8.58
C LYS A 174 0.92 21.19 -8.96
N THR A 175 -0.11 21.96 -9.30
CA THR A 175 -1.47 21.42 -9.53
C THR A 175 -1.68 20.85 -10.94
N SER A 176 -0.97 21.37 -11.93
CA SER A 176 -0.91 20.81 -13.29
C SER A 176 -0.10 19.51 -13.37
N GLY A 177 0.80 19.29 -12.39
CA GLY A 177 1.71 18.16 -12.36
C GLY A 177 3.00 18.38 -13.14
N LEU A 178 3.33 19.62 -13.50
CA LEU A 178 4.60 19.95 -14.15
C LEU A 178 5.80 19.59 -13.25
N ASP A 179 5.71 19.84 -11.95
CA ASP A 179 6.74 19.48 -10.96
C ASP A 179 6.94 17.96 -10.79
N ILE A 180 6.03 17.14 -11.32
CA ILE A 180 6.19 15.69 -11.33
C ILE A 180 7.19 15.27 -12.43
N ILE A 181 7.20 16.03 -13.52
CA ILE A 181 8.01 15.77 -14.72
C ILE A 181 9.36 16.47 -14.62
N VAL A 182 9.36 17.74 -14.23
CA VAL A 182 10.54 18.61 -14.18
C VAL A 182 11.18 18.53 -12.79
N GLN A 183 12.52 18.52 -12.72
CA GLN A 183 13.23 18.54 -11.44
C GLN A 183 12.99 19.86 -10.67
N GLU A 184 12.89 19.76 -9.34
CA GLU A 184 12.73 20.92 -8.45
C GLU A 184 13.93 21.89 -8.59
N GLY A 185 13.64 23.19 -8.79
CA GLY A 185 14.64 24.26 -8.79
C GLY A 185 15.23 24.64 -10.16
N TYR A 186 14.70 24.10 -11.26
CA TYR A 186 15.18 24.43 -12.61
C TYR A 186 14.31 25.50 -13.29
N THR A 187 14.89 26.66 -13.58
CA THR A 187 14.24 27.82 -14.21
C THR A 187 14.58 27.87 -15.70
N ILE A 188 13.73 27.28 -16.54
CA ILE A 188 13.83 27.42 -18.01
C ILE A 188 12.76 28.38 -18.48
N ASP A 189 13.03 29.05 -19.59
CA ASP A 189 12.00 29.67 -20.41
C ASP A 189 10.90 28.65 -20.79
N TYR A 190 9.66 29.10 -20.74
CA TYR A 190 8.50 28.29 -21.09
C TYR A 190 8.57 27.76 -22.53
N GLN A 191 9.17 28.52 -23.45
CA GLN A 191 9.30 28.09 -24.85
C GLN A 191 10.15 26.83 -25.00
N GLU A 192 11.29 26.77 -24.31
CA GLU A 192 12.18 25.61 -24.34
C GLU A 192 11.53 24.40 -23.64
N LEU A 193 10.77 24.62 -22.56
CA LEU A 193 9.98 23.56 -21.92
C LEU A 193 8.91 22.98 -22.85
N ILE A 194 8.19 23.82 -23.60
CA ILE A 194 7.19 23.34 -24.57
C ILE A 194 7.85 22.45 -25.61
N ILE A 195 9.02 22.86 -26.14
CA ILE A 195 9.79 22.07 -27.11
C ILE A 195 10.24 20.75 -26.49
N ALA A 196 10.79 20.78 -25.28
CA ALA A 196 11.25 19.58 -24.57
C ALA A 196 10.11 18.58 -24.31
N LEU A 197 8.92 19.05 -23.90
CA LEU A 197 7.74 18.20 -23.70
C LEU A 197 7.24 17.61 -25.02
N ALA A 198 7.26 18.39 -26.11
CA ALA A 198 6.89 17.92 -27.44
C ALA A 198 7.87 16.84 -27.96
N GLU A 199 9.18 17.04 -27.79
CA GLU A 199 10.18 16.02 -28.13
C GLU A 199 9.98 14.74 -27.31
N LEU A 200 9.71 14.88 -26.02
CA LEU A 200 9.46 13.75 -25.13
C LEU A 200 8.22 12.97 -25.56
N LYS A 201 7.12 13.66 -25.88
CA LYS A 201 5.90 13.04 -26.43
C LYS A 201 6.22 12.27 -27.72
N ASN A 202 6.94 12.88 -28.67
CA ASN A 202 7.28 12.24 -29.94
C ASN A 202 8.11 10.97 -29.73
N ILE A 203 9.07 10.98 -28.80
CA ILE A 203 9.88 9.81 -28.47
C ILE A 203 9.03 8.70 -27.86
N ILE A 204 8.05 9.06 -27.02
CA ILE A 204 7.16 8.10 -26.39
C ILE A 204 6.18 7.47 -27.41
N GLU A 205 5.80 8.19 -28.47
CA GLU A 205 4.96 7.67 -29.56
C GLU A 205 5.74 6.90 -30.63
N ALA A 206 7.07 7.06 -30.69
CA ALA A 206 7.92 6.44 -31.69
C ALA A 206 8.02 4.91 -31.54
N SER A 207 8.42 4.22 -32.61
CA SER A 207 8.61 2.76 -32.62
C SER A 207 9.85 2.34 -31.82
N ASN A 208 9.88 1.12 -31.27
CA ASN A 208 10.91 0.63 -30.34
C ASN A 208 12.38 0.92 -30.74
N ASP A 209 12.72 0.88 -32.03
CA ASP A 209 14.09 1.17 -32.50
C ASP A 209 14.40 2.68 -32.57
N GLU A 210 13.39 3.51 -32.88
CA GLU A 210 13.50 4.98 -32.90
C GLU A 210 13.51 5.58 -31.48
N ILE A 211 12.87 4.91 -30.52
CA ILE A 211 12.91 5.30 -29.09
C ILE A 211 14.35 5.36 -28.60
N ARG A 212 15.21 4.40 -28.96
CA ARG A 212 16.60 4.36 -28.46
C ARG A 212 17.43 5.54 -28.97
N ALA A 213 17.35 5.85 -30.26
CA ALA A 213 18.08 6.97 -30.84
C ALA A 213 17.55 8.32 -30.34
N GLY A 214 16.22 8.48 -30.29
CA GLY A 214 15.57 9.68 -29.77
C GLY A 214 15.85 9.92 -28.28
N PHE A 215 15.84 8.86 -27.48
CA PHE A 215 16.13 8.94 -26.04
C PHE A 215 17.58 9.39 -25.77
N VAL A 216 18.57 8.93 -26.55
CA VAL A 216 19.96 9.39 -26.40
C VAL A 216 20.08 10.89 -26.72
N SER A 217 19.41 11.37 -27.77
CA SER A 217 19.37 12.81 -28.12
C SER A 217 18.71 13.64 -27.02
N LEU A 218 17.60 13.16 -26.47
CA LEU A 218 16.89 13.83 -25.39
C LEU A 218 17.70 13.85 -24.09
N MET A 219 18.39 12.77 -23.75
CA MET A 219 19.32 12.74 -22.61
C MET A 219 20.45 13.75 -22.78
N ALA A 220 21.03 13.86 -23.98
CA ALA A 220 22.11 14.82 -24.22
C ALA A 220 21.68 16.28 -24.01
N ARG A 221 20.43 16.61 -24.35
CA ARG A 221 19.92 17.99 -24.27
C ARG A 221 19.20 18.32 -22.97
N TYR A 222 18.38 17.39 -22.45
CA TYR A 222 17.44 17.65 -21.37
C TYR A 222 17.60 16.72 -20.16
N SER A 223 18.74 16.03 -20.01
CA SER A 223 19.06 15.26 -18.80
C SER A 223 19.01 16.08 -17.51
N HIS A 224 19.19 17.40 -17.61
CA HIS A 224 19.11 18.30 -16.47
C HIS A 224 17.65 18.67 -16.12
N VAL A 225 16.72 18.59 -17.08
CA VAL A 225 15.29 18.89 -16.91
C VAL A 225 14.54 17.68 -16.36
N PHE A 226 14.81 16.51 -16.95
CA PHE A 226 14.12 15.27 -16.68
C PHE A 226 15.07 14.28 -16.00
N ASN A 227 14.66 13.72 -14.85
CA ASN A 227 15.51 12.76 -14.12
C ASN A 227 15.29 11.30 -14.57
N PHE A 228 16.09 10.80 -15.52
CA PHE A 228 15.97 9.43 -16.06
C PHE A 228 16.90 8.38 -15.39
N GLU A 229 17.04 8.38 -14.06
CA GLU A 229 18.03 7.55 -13.32
C GLU A 229 18.11 6.08 -13.74
N ARG A 230 16.98 5.46 -14.08
CA ARG A 230 16.87 4.04 -14.43
C ARG A 230 16.29 3.79 -15.82
N GLY A 231 16.35 4.81 -16.67
CA GLY A 231 15.83 4.78 -18.04
C GLY A 231 14.37 5.21 -18.17
N LEU A 232 13.86 5.21 -19.41
CA LEU A 232 12.56 5.77 -19.77
C LEU A 232 11.38 5.03 -19.12
N LYS A 233 11.42 3.70 -19.08
CA LYS A 233 10.30 2.88 -18.57
C LYS A 233 10.05 3.09 -17.08
N ASP A 234 11.12 3.04 -16.27
CA ASP A 234 11.04 3.27 -14.83
C ASP A 234 10.60 4.72 -14.52
N TRP A 235 11.04 5.67 -15.33
CA TRP A 235 10.62 7.07 -15.24
C TRP A 235 9.11 7.23 -15.52
N ILE A 236 8.60 6.61 -16.60
CA ILE A 236 7.16 6.62 -16.93
C ILE A 236 6.36 6.04 -15.76
N GLU A 237 6.80 4.91 -15.19
CA GLU A 237 6.11 4.28 -14.07
C GLU A 237 6.09 5.19 -12.83
N LYS A 238 7.22 5.83 -12.51
CA LYS A 238 7.34 6.77 -11.38
C LYS A 238 6.41 7.97 -11.57
N ILE A 239 6.37 8.55 -12.75
CA ILE A 239 5.53 9.72 -13.05
C ILE A 239 4.05 9.36 -13.03
N GLN A 240 3.65 8.24 -13.63
CA GLN A 240 2.25 7.82 -13.59
C GLN A 240 1.79 7.54 -12.15
N LYS A 241 2.66 7.01 -11.28
CA LYS A 241 2.37 6.88 -9.85
C LYS A 241 2.19 8.24 -9.16
N LYS A 242 3.05 9.21 -9.43
CA LYS A 242 2.94 10.56 -8.88
C LYS A 242 1.72 11.31 -9.39
N ARG A 243 1.41 11.21 -10.69
CA ARG A 243 0.19 11.80 -11.29
C ARG A 243 -1.07 11.21 -10.70
N ALA A 244 -1.08 9.90 -10.44
CA ALA A 244 -2.17 9.24 -9.75
C ALA A 244 -2.43 9.85 -8.36
N ALA A 245 -1.36 10.05 -7.59
CA ALA A 245 -1.42 10.70 -6.29
C ALA A 245 -1.91 12.15 -6.41
N LEU A 246 -1.47 12.91 -7.43
CA LEU A 246 -1.97 14.26 -7.69
C LEU A 246 -3.47 14.27 -7.98
N ARG A 247 -3.94 13.35 -8.83
CA ARG A 247 -5.37 13.23 -9.15
C ARG A 247 -6.18 12.86 -7.90
N LEU A 248 -5.68 11.95 -7.08
CA LEU A 248 -6.28 11.62 -5.78
C LEU A 248 -6.39 12.86 -4.90
N LEU A 249 -5.31 13.64 -4.80
CA LEU A 249 -5.27 14.90 -4.06
C LEU A 249 -6.35 15.84 -4.58
N LEU A 250 -6.35 16.18 -5.87
CA LEU A 250 -7.29 17.13 -6.46
C LEU A 250 -8.76 16.71 -6.27
N LEU A 251 -9.05 15.42 -6.41
CA LEU A 251 -10.39 14.86 -6.15
C LEU A 251 -10.77 14.93 -4.66
N SER A 252 -9.79 14.87 -3.76
CA SER A 252 -9.99 14.96 -2.31
C SER A 252 -10.05 16.39 -1.76
N LEU A 253 -9.64 17.40 -2.53
CA LEU A 253 -9.79 18.80 -2.15
C LEU A 253 -11.26 19.18 -2.02
N SER A 254 -11.55 20.26 -1.30
CA SER A 254 -12.91 20.79 -1.22
C SER A 254 -13.33 21.43 -2.55
N TYR A 255 -14.64 21.49 -2.81
CA TYR A 255 -15.17 22.14 -4.01
C TYR A 255 -14.72 23.61 -4.16
N PRO A 256 -14.73 24.45 -3.10
CA PRO A 256 -14.18 25.81 -3.17
C PRO A 256 -12.71 25.86 -3.60
N VAL A 257 -11.87 24.97 -3.07
CA VAL A 257 -10.44 24.90 -3.42
C VAL A 257 -10.27 24.52 -4.89
N ARG A 258 -10.99 23.50 -5.39
CA ARG A 258 -10.92 23.10 -6.80
C ARG A 258 -11.26 24.23 -7.76
N ILE A 259 -12.35 24.97 -7.52
CA ILE A 259 -12.71 26.14 -8.34
C ILE A 259 -11.60 27.18 -8.32
N GLY A 260 -11.02 27.45 -7.15
CA GLY A 260 -9.90 28.38 -7.02
C GLY A 260 -8.71 28.00 -7.90
N LEU A 261 -8.40 26.71 -8.00
CA LEU A 261 -7.34 26.17 -8.85
C LEU A 261 -7.72 26.14 -10.34
N GLU A 262 -8.99 25.93 -10.69
CA GLU A 262 -9.46 26.05 -12.08
C GLU A 262 -9.30 27.48 -12.62
N GLY A 263 -9.23 28.48 -11.73
CA GLY A 263 -9.05 29.88 -12.10
C GLY A 263 -7.71 30.21 -12.79
N PHE A 264 -6.74 29.29 -12.83
CA PHE A 264 -5.45 29.52 -13.50
C PHE A 264 -5.53 29.55 -15.03
N VAL A 265 -6.60 29.01 -15.62
CA VAL A 265 -6.83 29.08 -17.07
C VAL A 265 -6.99 30.55 -17.49
N GLY A 266 -6.19 31.01 -18.46
CA GLY A 266 -6.19 32.40 -18.90
C GLY A 266 -5.47 33.36 -17.93
N PHE A 267 -4.63 32.85 -17.02
CA PHE A 267 -3.77 33.68 -16.18
C PHE A 267 -2.58 34.27 -16.96
N SER A 268 -1.92 33.46 -17.78
CA SER A 268 -0.87 33.86 -18.72
C SER A 268 -0.97 33.00 -19.98
N SER A 269 -0.68 33.60 -21.14
CA SER A 269 -0.66 32.90 -22.43
C SER A 269 0.37 31.77 -22.45
N GLU A 270 1.52 31.99 -21.83
CA GLU A 270 2.60 31.01 -21.74
C GLU A 270 2.18 29.77 -20.93
N MET A 271 1.48 29.99 -19.80
CA MET A 271 0.94 28.91 -18.97
C MET A 271 -0.13 28.09 -19.70
N ASP A 272 -0.98 28.74 -20.51
CA ASP A 272 -2.00 28.05 -21.30
C ASP A 272 -1.37 27.16 -22.39
N HIS A 273 -0.36 27.65 -23.11
CA HIS A 273 0.38 26.86 -24.09
C HIS A 273 1.10 25.65 -23.47
N LEU A 274 1.70 25.85 -22.29
CA LEU A 274 2.29 24.75 -21.54
C LEU A 274 1.25 23.74 -21.05
N ALA A 275 0.11 24.20 -20.53
CA ALA A 275 -0.98 23.35 -20.08
C ALA A 275 -1.46 22.43 -21.21
N GLN A 276 -1.58 22.96 -22.42
CA GLN A 276 -1.93 22.17 -23.60
C GLN A 276 -0.87 21.10 -23.91
N SER A 277 0.41 21.47 -24.02
CA SER A 277 1.49 20.53 -24.32
C SER A 277 1.58 19.41 -23.26
N LEU A 278 1.42 19.79 -22.00
CA LEU A 278 1.39 18.87 -20.87
C LEU A 278 0.18 17.92 -20.93
N GLN A 279 -1.01 18.43 -21.26
CA GLN A 279 -2.20 17.60 -21.44
C GLN A 279 -2.03 16.58 -22.57
N GLU A 280 -1.43 16.99 -23.69
CA GLU A 280 -1.13 16.07 -24.80
C GLU A 280 -0.18 14.95 -24.37
N LEU A 281 0.89 15.30 -23.65
CA LEU A 281 1.82 14.31 -23.08
C LEU A 281 1.09 13.36 -22.13
N TRP A 282 0.24 13.88 -21.25
CA TRP A 282 -0.55 13.07 -20.32
C TRP A 282 -1.47 12.07 -21.03
N VAL A 283 -2.10 12.46 -22.13
CA VAL A 283 -2.93 11.57 -22.95
C VAL A 283 -2.07 10.47 -23.59
N THR A 284 -0.89 10.82 -24.10
CA THR A 284 0.04 9.84 -24.68
C THR A 284 0.53 8.83 -23.63
N LEU A 285 0.88 9.30 -22.43
CA LEU A 285 1.31 8.43 -21.32
C LEU A 285 0.21 7.46 -20.86
N ASP A 286 -1.05 7.92 -20.82
CA ASP A 286 -2.19 7.07 -20.44
C ASP A 286 -2.45 5.94 -21.45
N LYS A 287 -2.10 6.12 -22.73
CA LYS A 287 -2.20 5.05 -23.73
C LYS A 287 -1.19 3.93 -23.50
N ILE A 288 0.02 4.26 -23.04
CA ILE A 288 1.14 3.32 -22.91
C ILE A 288 1.13 2.63 -21.55
N SER A 289 0.90 3.39 -20.49
CA SER A 289 0.80 2.88 -19.13
C SER A 289 -0.51 3.38 -18.54
N PRO A 290 -1.62 2.63 -18.75
CA PRO A 290 -2.90 3.02 -18.23
C PRO A 290 -2.84 3.02 -16.71
N HIS A 291 -3.01 4.21 -16.15
CA HIS A 291 -3.15 4.38 -14.72
C HIS A 291 -4.55 3.86 -14.26
N PRO A 292 -4.70 3.31 -13.04
CA PRO A 292 -5.99 2.80 -12.54
C PRO A 292 -7.16 3.77 -12.71
N SER A 293 -8.15 3.40 -13.53
CA SER A 293 -9.31 4.22 -13.89
C SER A 293 -10.20 4.63 -12.71
N ASN A 294 -10.07 3.95 -11.57
CA ASN A 294 -10.94 4.07 -10.40
C ASN A 294 -10.30 4.85 -9.23
N ILE A 295 -9.51 5.90 -9.47
CA ILE A 295 -9.13 6.79 -8.36
C ILE A 295 -10.38 7.44 -7.79
N LYS A 296 -10.52 7.37 -6.47
CA LYS A 296 -11.60 8.04 -5.75
C LYS A 296 -11.04 9.21 -4.95
N GLY A 297 -11.82 10.30 -4.89
CA GLY A 297 -11.60 11.36 -3.92
C GLY A 297 -11.97 10.87 -2.51
N TYR A 298 -11.22 11.32 -1.51
CA TYR A 298 -11.48 11.03 -0.11
C TYR A 298 -11.91 12.28 0.64
N HIS A 299 -12.79 12.11 1.61
CA HIS A 299 -13.14 13.17 2.54
C HIS A 299 -12.22 13.13 3.77
N PHE A 300 -11.56 14.25 4.03
CA PHE A 300 -10.70 14.46 5.20
C PHE A 300 -11.47 15.17 6.30
N SER A 301 -11.51 14.60 7.49
CA SER A 301 -12.28 15.11 8.64
C SER A 301 -11.42 15.50 9.83
N GLY A 302 -10.09 15.46 9.68
CA GLY A 302 -9.17 15.75 10.76
C GLY A 302 -9.06 17.23 11.12
N LYS A 303 -8.22 17.49 12.12
CA LYS A 303 -7.93 18.84 12.64
C LYS A 303 -6.58 19.39 12.17
N ARG A 304 -5.64 18.52 11.79
CA ARG A 304 -4.29 18.94 11.42
C ARG A 304 -4.30 19.49 10.00
N ILE A 305 -4.11 20.79 9.89
CA ILE A 305 -3.98 21.49 8.60
C ILE A 305 -2.65 21.11 7.96
N LEU A 306 -2.67 20.96 6.63
CA LEU A 306 -1.50 20.71 5.80
C LEU A 306 -1.35 21.82 4.77
N ASP A 307 -0.12 22.08 4.34
CA ASP A 307 0.13 22.83 3.11
C ASP A 307 0.04 21.91 1.88
N LEU A 308 0.10 22.51 0.69
CA LEU A 308 -0.05 21.79 -0.56
C LEU A 308 1.03 20.71 -0.76
N ASP A 309 2.26 21.01 -0.35
CA ASP A 309 3.39 20.08 -0.49
C ASP A 309 3.24 18.87 0.45
N SER A 310 2.89 19.11 1.72
CA SER A 310 2.62 18.01 2.66
C SER A 310 1.35 17.23 2.26
N ALA A 311 0.35 17.90 1.68
CA ALA A 311 -0.83 17.25 1.14
C ALA A 311 -0.46 16.31 -0.02
N PHE A 312 0.46 16.72 -0.90
CA PHE A 312 0.95 15.87 -1.99
C PHE A 312 1.65 14.61 -1.47
N VAL A 313 2.57 14.76 -0.51
CA VAL A 313 3.22 13.62 0.16
C VAL A 313 2.19 12.68 0.83
N LEU A 314 1.16 13.25 1.46
CA LEU A 314 0.08 12.47 2.04
C LEU A 314 -0.71 11.70 0.97
N ALA A 315 -1.01 12.33 -0.16
CA ALA A 315 -1.70 11.69 -1.28
C ALA A 315 -0.88 10.56 -1.90
N GLU A 316 0.45 10.72 -2.04
CA GLU A 316 1.35 9.65 -2.45
C GLU A 316 1.25 8.44 -1.50
N LYS A 317 1.26 8.70 -0.19
CA LYS A 317 1.12 7.64 0.81
C LYS A 317 -0.22 6.93 0.73
N ILE A 318 -1.33 7.67 0.57
CA ILE A 318 -2.66 7.07 0.42
C ILE A 318 -2.73 6.24 -0.87
N TYR A 319 -2.17 6.75 -1.96
CA TYR A 319 -2.13 6.01 -3.22
C TYR A 319 -1.35 4.70 -3.10
N LYS A 320 -0.19 4.68 -2.42
CA LYS A 320 0.53 3.43 -2.12
C LYS A 320 -0.32 2.44 -1.32
N LEU A 321 -1.09 2.92 -0.34
CA LEU A 321 -2.03 2.08 0.43
C LEU A 321 -3.14 1.49 -0.47
N GLU A 322 -3.69 2.28 -1.39
CA GLU A 322 -4.68 1.79 -2.37
C GLU A 322 -4.11 0.73 -3.32
N GLN A 323 -2.86 0.93 -3.77
CA GLN A 323 -2.19 -0.05 -4.60
C GLN A 323 -2.05 -1.41 -3.89
N LEU A 324 -1.64 -1.41 -2.62
CA LEU A 324 -1.57 -2.64 -1.83
C LEU A 324 -2.95 -3.24 -1.56
N GLU A 325 -3.93 -2.42 -1.16
CA GLU A 325 -5.30 -2.89 -0.92
C GLU A 325 -5.85 -3.57 -2.18
N GLY A 326 -5.70 -2.94 -3.34
CA GLY A 326 -6.10 -3.51 -4.63
C GLY A 326 -5.33 -4.77 -4.99
N ALA A 327 -4.01 -4.80 -4.78
CA ALA A 327 -3.18 -5.97 -5.03
C ALA A 327 -3.58 -7.17 -4.16
N ILE A 328 -3.82 -6.95 -2.87
CA ILE A 328 -4.27 -8.00 -1.93
C ILE A 328 -5.64 -8.55 -2.32
N LEU A 329 -6.58 -7.68 -2.68
CA LEU A 329 -7.92 -8.11 -3.10
C LEU A 329 -7.88 -8.91 -4.41
N ARG A 330 -7.08 -8.49 -5.39
CA ARG A 330 -6.87 -9.25 -6.64
C ARG A 330 -6.18 -10.58 -6.39
N ALA A 331 -5.14 -10.58 -5.57
CA ALA A 331 -4.40 -11.79 -5.19
C ALA A 331 -5.30 -12.82 -4.50
N ASN A 332 -6.23 -12.37 -3.65
CA ASN A 332 -7.22 -13.25 -3.03
C ASN A 332 -8.21 -13.84 -4.05
N LEU A 333 -8.63 -13.08 -5.06
CA LEU A 333 -9.55 -13.55 -6.10
C LEU A 333 -8.90 -14.51 -7.10
N GLN A 334 -7.64 -14.27 -7.46
CA GLN A 334 -6.89 -15.06 -8.44
C GLN A 334 -6.12 -16.23 -7.81
N GLY A 335 -6.01 -16.27 -6.48
CA GLY A 335 -5.23 -17.27 -5.75
C GLY A 335 -3.71 -17.10 -5.86
N ASN A 336 -3.24 -16.07 -6.58
CA ASN A 336 -1.83 -15.79 -6.86
C ASN A 336 -1.33 -14.59 -6.06
N LEU A 337 -0.24 -14.77 -5.32
CA LEU A 337 0.37 -13.72 -4.47
C LEU A 337 1.46 -12.91 -5.20
N SER A 338 1.87 -13.31 -6.40
CA SER A 338 2.98 -12.70 -7.15
C SER A 338 2.74 -11.24 -7.54
N ASP A 339 1.49 -10.81 -7.62
CA ASP A 339 1.11 -9.44 -7.97
C ASP A 339 1.33 -8.44 -6.82
N ILE A 340 1.59 -8.92 -5.60
CA ILE A 340 1.78 -8.07 -4.43
C ILE A 340 3.23 -7.58 -4.40
N ASN A 341 3.42 -6.26 -4.46
CA ASN A 341 4.73 -5.64 -4.33
C ASN A 341 5.25 -5.79 -2.89
N THR A 342 6.21 -6.69 -2.69
CA THR A 342 6.81 -7.02 -1.38
C THR A 342 7.63 -5.87 -0.79
N ASP A 343 8.30 -5.08 -1.62
CA ASP A 343 9.10 -3.94 -1.16
C ASP A 343 8.21 -2.82 -0.62
N LEU A 344 7.13 -2.51 -1.31
CA LEU A 344 6.15 -1.51 -0.88
C LEU A 344 5.39 -1.99 0.37
N LEU A 345 5.09 -3.29 0.46
CA LEU A 345 4.53 -3.89 1.67
C LEU A 345 5.49 -3.75 2.87
N ARG A 346 6.78 -4.01 2.67
CA ARG A 346 7.83 -3.81 3.69
C ARG A 346 7.89 -2.35 4.15
N GLU A 347 7.83 -1.40 3.21
CA GLU A 347 7.84 0.04 3.50
C GLU A 347 6.66 0.45 4.42
N ILE A 348 5.47 -0.10 4.19
CA ILE A 348 4.23 0.32 4.87
C ILE A 348 3.94 -0.46 6.15
N LEU A 349 4.05 -1.79 6.10
CA LEU A 349 3.67 -2.69 7.20
C LEU A 349 4.88 -3.30 7.94
N GLY A 350 6.09 -3.14 7.40
CA GLY A 350 7.33 -3.62 8.00
C GLY A 350 7.76 -5.02 7.54
N GLU A 351 8.93 -5.46 8.02
CA GLU A 351 9.59 -6.72 7.62
C GLU A 351 8.76 -7.98 7.93
N LEU A 352 7.96 -7.96 9.00
CA LEU A 352 7.11 -9.09 9.38
C LEU A 352 6.03 -9.38 8.32
N ALA A 353 5.45 -8.34 7.72
CA ALA A 353 4.42 -8.50 6.70
C ALA A 353 5.01 -9.04 5.40
N GLU A 354 6.19 -8.56 5.01
CA GLU A 354 6.93 -9.09 3.87
C GLU A 354 7.28 -10.57 4.06
N SER A 355 7.87 -10.92 5.21
CA SER A 355 8.22 -12.32 5.52
C SER A 355 6.97 -13.20 5.50
N SER A 356 5.84 -12.71 6.01
CA SER A 356 4.58 -13.44 5.99
C SER A 356 4.09 -13.71 4.56
N ILE A 357 4.14 -12.73 3.64
CA ILE A 357 3.79 -12.93 2.23
C ILE A 357 4.71 -13.92 1.53
N GLN A 358 6.02 -13.83 1.75
CA GLN A 358 7.00 -14.76 1.17
C GLN A 358 6.76 -16.20 1.65
N LYS A 359 6.48 -16.36 2.95
CA LYS A 359 6.09 -17.65 3.53
C LYS A 359 4.80 -18.15 2.87
N LEU A 360 3.76 -17.31 2.77
CA LEU A 360 2.48 -17.67 2.14
C LEU A 360 2.61 -18.07 0.66
N SER A 361 3.51 -17.44 -0.09
CA SER A 361 3.74 -17.80 -1.51
C SER A 361 4.44 -19.14 -1.65
N GLN A 362 5.36 -19.47 -0.75
CA GLN A 362 6.14 -20.72 -0.79
C GLN A 362 5.37 -21.96 -0.30
N MET A 363 4.20 -21.81 0.33
CA MET A 363 3.46 -22.94 0.90
C MET A 363 3.11 -24.03 -0.10
N VAL A 364 2.67 -23.64 -1.29
CA VAL A 364 2.29 -24.59 -2.34
C VAL A 364 3.51 -25.38 -2.79
N ASP A 365 4.63 -24.67 -3.02
CA ASP A 365 5.89 -25.28 -3.44
C ASP A 365 6.40 -26.28 -2.38
N VAL A 366 6.39 -25.89 -1.09
CA VAL A 366 6.80 -26.77 0.02
C VAL A 366 5.95 -28.03 0.09
N LEU A 367 4.64 -27.92 -0.11
CA LEU A 367 3.75 -29.09 -0.08
C LEU A 367 3.93 -30.01 -1.29
N ILE A 368 4.31 -29.46 -2.46
CA ILE A 368 4.63 -30.24 -3.67
C ILE A 368 5.99 -30.94 -3.49
N GLU A 369 7.03 -30.22 -3.03
CA GLU A 369 8.37 -30.76 -2.76
C GLU A 369 8.32 -31.96 -1.79
N GLU A 370 7.46 -31.88 -0.77
CA GLU A 370 7.26 -32.94 0.22
C GLU A 370 6.36 -34.08 -0.26
N GLY A 371 5.79 -33.98 -1.46
CA GLY A 371 4.88 -34.97 -2.03
C GLY A 371 3.53 -35.04 -1.32
N TYR A 372 3.10 -33.97 -0.65
CA TYR A 372 1.77 -33.86 -0.05
C TYR A 372 0.72 -33.37 -1.04
N LEU A 373 1.12 -32.55 -2.01
CA LEU A 373 0.28 -32.12 -3.12
C LEU A 373 0.79 -32.68 -4.44
N THR A 374 -0.14 -33.00 -5.33
CA THR A 374 0.12 -33.26 -6.74
C THR A 374 -0.76 -32.36 -7.60
N GLU A 375 -0.21 -31.89 -8.72
CA GLU A 375 -0.98 -31.15 -9.71
C GLU A 375 -1.57 -32.12 -10.74
N THR A 376 -2.87 -32.05 -10.97
CA THR A 376 -3.56 -32.85 -12.00
C THR A 376 -4.56 -31.96 -12.72
N GLU A 377 -4.45 -31.83 -14.04
CA GLU A 377 -5.37 -31.02 -14.88
C GLU A 377 -5.50 -29.56 -14.40
N GLY A 378 -4.40 -28.95 -13.93
CA GLY A 378 -4.38 -27.58 -13.41
C GLY A 378 -5.07 -27.40 -12.04
N ARG A 379 -5.30 -28.50 -11.30
CA ARG A 379 -5.82 -28.47 -9.93
C ARG A 379 -4.89 -29.22 -8.99
N TYR A 380 -4.72 -28.70 -7.79
CA TYR A 380 -3.99 -29.39 -6.73
C TYR A 380 -4.88 -30.47 -6.08
N ARG A 381 -4.31 -31.64 -5.81
CA ARG A 381 -4.94 -32.73 -5.07
C ARG A 381 -4.01 -33.21 -3.96
N LEU A 382 -4.60 -33.65 -2.84
CA LEU A 382 -3.85 -34.28 -1.75
C LEU A 382 -3.40 -35.69 -2.18
N THR A 383 -2.16 -36.03 -1.86
CA THR A 383 -1.65 -37.39 -2.06
C THR A 383 -2.12 -38.35 -0.96
N SER A 384 -1.97 -39.66 -1.18
CA SER A 384 -2.19 -40.67 -0.15
C SER A 384 -1.29 -40.45 1.08
N LYS A 385 -0.04 -39.98 0.85
CA LYS A 385 0.89 -39.59 1.91
C LYS A 385 0.32 -38.44 2.76
N ALA A 386 -0.24 -37.41 2.13
CA ALA A 386 -0.88 -36.30 2.83
C ALA A 386 -2.09 -36.75 3.66
N LEU A 387 -2.98 -37.54 3.08
CA LEU A 387 -4.17 -38.05 3.78
C LEU A 387 -3.81 -38.86 5.01
N ARG A 388 -2.81 -39.76 4.90
CA ARG A 388 -2.30 -40.54 6.04
C ARG A 388 -1.75 -39.63 7.14
N ARG A 389 -0.93 -38.65 6.77
CA ARG A 389 -0.33 -37.70 7.72
C ARG A 389 -1.37 -36.82 8.41
N ILE A 390 -2.39 -36.36 7.68
CA ILE A 390 -3.53 -35.63 8.26
C ILE A 390 -4.24 -36.47 9.32
N GLY A 391 -4.48 -37.76 9.03
CA GLY A 391 -5.09 -38.69 9.97
C GLY A 391 -4.27 -38.86 11.26
N GLU A 392 -2.96 -39.04 11.13
CA GLU A 392 -2.03 -39.12 12.27
C GLU A 392 -2.08 -37.86 13.14
N LEU A 393 -2.03 -36.67 12.52
CA LEU A 393 -2.06 -35.39 13.23
C LEU A 393 -3.41 -35.15 13.93
N ALA A 394 -4.52 -35.50 13.28
CA ALA A 394 -5.85 -35.36 13.86
C ALA A 394 -6.06 -36.28 15.08
N LEU A 395 -5.61 -37.54 15.00
CA LEU A 395 -5.67 -38.47 16.13
C LEU A 395 -4.79 -37.98 17.29
N SER A 396 -3.56 -37.54 17.01
CA SER A 396 -2.66 -36.99 18.02
C SER A 396 -3.26 -35.79 18.77
N ASP A 397 -3.97 -34.90 18.07
CA ASP A 397 -4.65 -33.74 18.67
C ASP A 397 -5.84 -34.12 19.56
N ILE A 398 -6.63 -35.12 19.15
CA ILE A 398 -7.77 -35.59 19.96
C ILE A 398 -7.27 -36.25 21.25
N PHE A 399 -6.27 -37.12 21.14
CA PHE A 399 -5.76 -37.86 22.30
C PHE A 399 -4.89 -37.01 23.25
N SER A 400 -4.21 -35.98 22.76
CA SER A 400 -3.49 -35.03 23.62
C SER A 400 -4.42 -34.15 24.46
N ASN A 401 -5.62 -33.82 23.95
CA ASN A 401 -6.64 -33.08 24.69
C ASN A 401 -7.49 -33.98 25.63
N PHE A 402 -7.41 -35.31 25.49
CA PHE A 402 -8.03 -36.26 26.42
C PHE A 402 -7.14 -36.47 27.65
N HIS A 403 -7.20 -35.54 28.61
CA HIS A 403 -6.79 -35.86 29.98
C HIS A 403 -7.82 -36.84 30.56
N TRP A 404 -7.53 -38.14 30.46
CA TRP A 404 -8.22 -39.17 31.23
C TRP A 404 -8.14 -38.77 32.71
N SER A 405 -9.26 -38.30 33.27
CA SER A 405 -9.40 -38.06 34.69
C SER A 405 -9.06 -39.37 35.40
N ARG A 406 -7.94 -39.36 36.12
CA ARG A 406 -7.39 -40.49 36.85
C ARG A 406 -8.23 -40.74 38.10
N SER A 407 -9.50 -41.05 37.92
CA SER A 407 -10.44 -41.43 38.97
C SER A 407 -11.09 -42.76 38.62
N ASN A 408 -10.29 -43.82 38.68
CA ASN A 408 -10.64 -44.98 39.48
C ASN A 408 -9.40 -45.86 39.61
N SER A 409 -8.80 -45.81 40.79
CA SER A 409 -7.89 -46.82 41.28
C SER A 409 -8.65 -48.13 41.42
N LEU A 410 -8.39 -49.09 40.54
CA LEU A 410 -8.48 -50.49 40.89
C LEU A 410 -7.11 -51.09 40.60
N ALA A 411 -6.45 -51.45 41.70
CA ALA A 411 -5.11 -52.00 41.71
C ALA A 411 -5.02 -53.26 40.83
N THR A 412 -4.15 -53.22 39.84
CA THR A 412 -3.54 -54.44 39.29
C THR A 412 -2.02 -54.26 39.28
N ARG A 413 -1.42 -55.00 40.22
CA ARG A 413 -0.07 -55.54 40.32
C ARG A 413 1.04 -54.91 39.45
N LYS A 414 2.11 -54.50 40.14
CA LYS A 414 3.49 -54.37 39.67
C LYS A 414 3.77 -55.24 38.44
N ASN A 415 3.91 -54.62 37.28
CA ASN A 415 4.70 -55.18 36.19
C ASN A 415 5.87 -54.25 35.91
N ARG A 416 7.02 -54.90 35.71
CA ARG A 416 8.34 -54.33 35.42
C ARG A 416 8.26 -53.26 34.34
N SER A 417 9.12 -52.25 34.43
CA SER A 417 9.40 -51.33 33.32
C SER A 417 9.86 -52.14 32.11
N VAL A 418 8.97 -52.36 31.16
CA VAL A 418 9.29 -52.93 29.86
C VAL A 418 9.69 -51.76 28.97
N HIS A 419 10.93 -51.75 28.49
CA HIS A 419 11.35 -50.84 27.44
C HIS A 419 10.78 -51.36 26.11
N PHE A 420 10.30 -50.46 25.24
CA PHE A 420 9.67 -50.83 23.97
C PHE A 420 10.59 -50.42 22.81
N THR A 421 10.75 -51.30 21.81
CA THR A 421 11.62 -51.07 20.63
C THR A 421 11.06 -50.03 19.66
N GLY A 422 9.80 -49.61 19.85
CA GLY A 422 9.04 -48.79 18.90
C GLY A 422 8.46 -49.59 17.72
N GLY A 423 8.74 -50.89 17.63
CA GLY A 423 8.04 -51.81 16.72
C GLY A 423 6.59 -52.05 17.14
N ILE A 424 5.74 -52.43 16.20
CA ILE A 424 4.32 -52.73 16.45
C ILE A 424 4.07 -54.17 16.01
N LYS A 425 3.39 -54.95 16.85
CA LYS A 425 2.96 -56.32 16.54
C LYS A 425 1.47 -56.52 16.83
N GLU A 426 0.88 -57.54 16.22
CA GLU A 426 -0.48 -57.98 16.56
C GLU A 426 -0.53 -58.47 18.02
N TYR A 427 -1.64 -58.19 18.71
CA TYR A 427 -1.82 -58.61 20.10
C TYR A 427 -1.98 -60.12 20.21
N GLU A 428 -1.08 -60.76 20.97
CA GLU A 428 -1.21 -62.16 21.36
C GLU A 428 -1.62 -62.28 22.82
N TYR A 429 -2.36 -63.35 23.15
CA TYR A 429 -2.79 -63.60 24.52
C TYR A 429 -1.57 -63.80 25.43
N GLY A 430 -1.37 -62.88 26.36
CA GLY A 430 -0.20 -62.84 27.25
C GLY A 430 0.64 -61.58 27.10
N ASP A 431 0.43 -60.80 26.04
CA ASP A 431 1.08 -59.50 25.86
C ASP A 431 0.57 -58.46 26.86
N VAL A 432 1.45 -57.51 27.20
CA VAL A 432 1.06 -56.32 27.96
C VAL A 432 0.14 -55.49 27.08
N LEU A 433 -1.03 -55.11 27.62
CA LEU A 433 -2.01 -54.24 26.93
C LEU A 433 -1.51 -52.79 26.79
N ASN A 434 -0.44 -52.61 26.02
CA ASN A 434 0.07 -51.32 25.58
C ASN A 434 -0.31 -51.11 24.11
N LEU A 435 -1.58 -50.80 23.87
CA LEU A 435 -2.18 -50.74 22.55
C LEU A 435 -1.64 -49.55 21.73
N HIS A 436 -1.24 -49.82 20.49
CA HIS A 436 -1.07 -48.82 19.45
C HIS A 436 -2.45 -48.44 18.91
N LEU A 437 -3.06 -47.42 19.54
CA LEU A 437 -4.46 -47.05 19.33
C LEU A 437 -4.79 -46.68 17.87
N SER A 438 -3.87 -46.02 17.17
CA SER A 438 -4.08 -45.62 15.77
C SER A 438 -4.18 -46.82 14.84
N SER A 439 -3.27 -47.79 14.98
CA SER A 439 -3.36 -49.05 14.24
C SER A 439 -4.61 -49.84 14.62
N THR A 440 -4.91 -49.90 15.92
CA THR A 440 -6.05 -50.66 16.43
C THR A 440 -7.38 -50.15 15.87
N LEU A 441 -7.55 -48.83 15.85
CA LEU A 441 -8.72 -48.20 15.23
C LEU A 441 -8.74 -48.37 13.71
N PHE A 442 -7.58 -48.34 13.05
CA PHE A 442 -7.49 -48.55 11.61
C PHE A 442 -7.88 -49.99 11.22
N ASN A 443 -7.45 -50.98 12.00
CA ASN A 443 -7.84 -52.38 11.81
C ASN A 443 -9.35 -52.57 12.06
N ALA A 444 -9.90 -51.95 13.10
CA ALA A 444 -11.34 -51.98 13.38
C ALA A 444 -12.17 -51.34 12.24
N LEU A 445 -11.72 -50.22 11.69
CA LEU A 445 -12.35 -49.54 10.55
C LEU A 445 -12.21 -50.34 9.25
N ARG A 446 -11.05 -50.96 9.01
CA ARG A 446 -10.82 -51.83 7.86
C ARG A 446 -11.68 -53.09 7.92
N ARG A 447 -11.91 -53.64 9.11
CA ARG A 447 -12.81 -54.78 9.34
C ARG A 447 -14.27 -54.44 9.05
N ASN A 448 -14.70 -53.21 9.34
CA ASN A 448 -16.07 -52.74 9.10
C ASN A 448 -16.10 -51.35 8.43
N PRO A 449 -15.93 -51.28 7.09
CA PRO A 449 -15.85 -50.00 6.36
C PRO A 449 -17.15 -49.19 6.37
N THR A 450 -18.28 -49.80 6.75
CA THR A 450 -19.61 -49.17 6.78
C THR A 450 -20.04 -48.65 8.17
N ASN A 451 -19.24 -48.86 9.22
CA ASN A 451 -19.59 -48.37 10.55
C ASN A 451 -19.21 -46.89 10.72
N HIS A 452 -20.23 -46.03 10.78
CA HIS A 452 -20.10 -44.70 11.34
C HIS A 452 -19.86 -44.77 12.86
N PRO A 453 -19.33 -43.72 13.50
CA PRO A 453 -19.20 -43.68 14.96
C PRO A 453 -20.54 -44.02 15.65
N PRO A 454 -20.54 -44.87 16.71
CA PRO A 454 -19.38 -45.42 17.41
C PRO A 454 -18.75 -46.65 16.73
N VAL A 455 -17.41 -46.65 16.64
CA VAL A 455 -16.61 -47.76 16.08
C VAL A 455 -16.49 -48.89 17.10
N SER A 456 -16.92 -50.10 16.71
CA SER A 456 -16.79 -51.30 17.53
C SER A 456 -15.41 -51.94 17.35
N ILE A 457 -14.62 -51.97 18.42
CA ILE A 457 -13.27 -52.55 18.46
C ILE A 457 -13.34 -53.97 19.03
N ASN A 458 -12.64 -54.91 18.39
CA ASN A 458 -12.53 -56.31 18.83
C ASN A 458 -11.07 -56.63 19.17
N PRO A 459 -10.77 -57.66 19.99
CA PRO A 459 -9.39 -58.01 20.34
C PRO A 459 -8.50 -58.38 19.15
N LEU A 460 -9.10 -58.82 18.03
CA LEU A 460 -8.39 -59.08 16.78
C LEU A 460 -7.90 -57.81 16.07
N ASP A 461 -8.44 -56.65 16.45
CA ASP A 461 -8.01 -55.37 15.89
C ASP A 461 -6.77 -54.83 16.64
N PHE A 462 -6.45 -55.39 17.82
CA PHE A 462 -5.43 -54.86 18.72
C PHE A 462 -4.02 -55.05 18.16
N GLU A 463 -3.29 -53.94 18.06
CA GLU A 463 -1.84 -53.93 17.86
C GLU A 463 -1.18 -53.38 19.14
N VAL A 464 -0.08 -53.99 19.58
CA VAL A 464 0.69 -53.59 20.76
C VAL A 464 2.12 -53.23 20.40
N TYR A 465 2.74 -52.37 21.20
CA TYR A 465 4.15 -52.07 21.05
C TYR A 465 5.00 -53.30 21.40
N GLU A 466 5.98 -53.61 20.55
CA GLU A 466 6.92 -54.69 20.79
C GLU A 466 7.79 -54.38 22.01
N PRO A 467 7.82 -55.28 23.01
CA PRO A 467 8.74 -55.15 24.13
C PRO A 467 10.19 -55.45 23.66
N GLU A 468 11.16 -54.67 24.13
CA GLU A 468 12.58 -55.04 24.04
C GLU A 468 12.80 -56.33 24.83
N HIS A 469 13.35 -57.34 24.15
CA HIS A 469 13.75 -58.61 24.75
C HIS A 469 15.16 -58.56 25.34
#